data_AF-A0A834AV79-F1
#
_entry.id   AF-A0A834AV79-F1
#
_cell.length_a   1.000
_cell.length_b   1.000
_cell.length_c   1.000
_cell.angle_alpha   90.00
_cell.angle_beta   90.00
_cell.angle_gamma   90.00
#
_symmetry.space_group_name_H-M   'P 1'
#
loop_
_entity.id
_entity.type
_entity.pdbx_description
1 polymer ?
#
loop_
_entity_poly.entity_id
_entity_poly.type
_entity_poly.pdbx_seq_one_letter_code
_entity_poly.pdbx_strand_id
1 'polypeptide(L)'
;MSLSIFHILLSGHRIYENCVYGTYCFHHRSKRAKILLELNRQKEEEDRRLQLQLQRQRAMRLSRELRLSMLEIVHPGQVEKHNREIEEKSALIIQKHWRGYRERKIFLQQKPSLVEYKAAVILQRATLKFLAKCRKKKKLYTPWQGFRELTDARRIELKQQVDDYVRRHPGSQMSDVTSRELHSQAQERLQHYFMGRALEDRAQLHREALKAQISTNIEQLIKAPNLKEAEWKEPELFLSRSRPVVAKAKQDHLTTLKHIQAPWWKKLGEEAGDEIDVPKDELSVELGTLFIGGTKPP
;
A
#
# COMPACT_ATOMS: atom_id res chain seq x y z
N MET A 1 26.76 26.74 -39.37
CA MET A 1 26.52 26.31 -37.97
C MET A 1 25.24 25.49 -37.77
N SER A 2 24.29 25.46 -38.71
CA SER A 2 22.98 24.81 -38.50
C SER A 2 22.96 23.26 -38.56
N LEU A 3 23.92 22.62 -39.22
CA LEU A 3 23.96 21.15 -39.36
C LEU A 3 24.36 20.40 -38.08
N SER A 4 25.15 21.03 -37.20
CA SER A 4 25.62 20.40 -35.95
C SER A 4 24.51 20.33 -34.89
N ILE A 5 23.63 21.34 -34.85
CA ILE A 5 22.48 21.38 -33.94
C ILE A 5 21.43 20.33 -34.33
N PHE A 6 21.22 20.10 -35.63
CA PHE A 6 20.27 19.10 -36.14
C PHE A 6 20.72 17.66 -35.78
N HIS A 7 22.03 17.38 -35.86
CA HIS A 7 22.58 16.06 -35.51
C HIS A 7 22.50 15.77 -33.99
N ILE A 8 22.64 16.79 -33.15
CA ILE A 8 22.51 16.67 -31.69
C ILE A 8 21.05 16.42 -31.29
N LEU A 9 20.09 17.10 -31.93
CA LEU A 9 18.65 16.90 -31.68
C LEU A 9 18.17 15.51 -32.14
N LEU A 10 18.61 15.04 -33.31
CA LEU A 10 18.31 13.67 -33.79
C LEU A 10 18.92 12.58 -32.91
N SER A 11 20.12 12.80 -32.38
CA SER A 11 20.77 11.88 -31.45
C SER A 11 20.06 11.86 -30.09
N GLY A 12 19.66 13.02 -29.58
CA GLY A 12 18.87 13.15 -28.34
C GLY A 12 17.49 12.48 -28.45
N HIS A 13 16.81 12.62 -29.59
CA HIS A 13 15.50 11.99 -29.84
C HIS A 13 15.61 10.45 -29.89
N ARG A 14 16.63 9.91 -30.58
CA ARG A 14 16.90 8.46 -30.58
C ARG A 14 17.28 7.91 -29.20
N ILE A 15 17.98 8.68 -28.38
CA ILE A 15 18.32 8.26 -27.01
C ILE A 15 17.06 8.24 -26.14
N TYR A 16 16.16 9.22 -26.29
CA TYR A 16 14.90 9.28 -25.55
C TYR A 16 13.94 8.16 -25.96
N GLU A 17 13.78 7.89 -27.27
CA GLU A 17 12.97 6.77 -27.77
C GLU A 17 13.53 5.42 -27.29
N ASN A 18 14.82 5.17 -27.41
CA ASN A 18 15.42 3.91 -26.92
C ASN A 18 15.28 3.73 -25.40
N CYS A 19 15.30 4.82 -24.62
CA CYS A 19 15.09 4.77 -23.18
C CYS A 19 13.62 4.45 -22.85
N VAL A 20 12.64 5.08 -23.52
CA VAL A 20 11.21 4.82 -23.32
C VAL A 20 10.83 3.40 -23.76
N TYR A 21 11.30 2.96 -24.93
CA TYR A 21 11.11 1.58 -25.42
C TYR A 21 11.83 0.55 -24.51
N GLY A 22 13.02 0.87 -23.99
CA GLY A 22 13.73 0.03 -23.03
C GLY A 22 12.96 -0.16 -21.72
N THR A 23 12.38 0.93 -21.19
CA THR A 23 11.59 0.91 -19.95
C THR A 23 10.25 0.18 -20.14
N TYR A 24 9.60 0.38 -21.29
CA TYR A 24 8.37 -0.34 -21.67
C TYR A 24 8.61 -1.85 -21.80
N CYS A 25 9.67 -2.24 -22.51
CA CYS A 25 10.09 -3.64 -22.65
C CYS A 25 10.44 -4.29 -21.29
N PHE A 26 11.12 -3.55 -20.41
CA PHE A 26 11.42 -4.01 -19.05
C PHE A 26 10.15 -4.22 -18.21
N HIS A 27 9.20 -3.27 -18.25
CA HIS A 27 7.93 -3.39 -17.54
C HIS A 27 7.09 -4.57 -18.05
N HIS A 28 7.04 -4.78 -19.37
CA HIS A 28 6.33 -5.91 -19.97
C HIS A 28 6.98 -7.25 -19.60
N ARG A 29 8.32 -7.34 -19.61
CA ARG A 29 9.05 -8.51 -19.08
C ARG A 29 8.76 -8.75 -17.60
N SER A 30 8.79 -7.69 -16.78
CA SER A 30 8.51 -7.79 -15.34
C SER A 30 7.08 -8.25 -15.07
N LYS A 31 6.09 -7.73 -15.80
CA LYS A 31 4.70 -8.19 -15.73
C LYS A 31 4.57 -9.66 -16.12
N ARG A 32 5.17 -10.09 -17.24
CA ARG A 32 5.16 -11.52 -17.65
C ARG A 32 5.84 -12.42 -16.63
N ALA A 33 6.97 -11.98 -16.06
CA ALA A 33 7.66 -12.72 -15.01
C ALA A 33 6.80 -12.87 -13.74
N LYS A 34 6.08 -11.82 -13.34
CA LYS A 34 5.13 -11.89 -12.21
C LYS A 34 3.98 -12.85 -12.48
N ILE A 35 3.40 -12.81 -13.69
CA ILE A 35 2.31 -13.72 -14.08
C ILE A 35 2.79 -15.18 -14.09
N LEU A 36 3.98 -15.44 -14.63
CA LEU A 36 4.58 -16.78 -14.62
C LEU A 36 4.87 -17.28 -13.20
N LEU A 37 5.36 -16.42 -12.32
CA LEU A 37 5.61 -16.76 -10.92
C LEU A 37 4.31 -17.14 -10.21
N GLU A 38 3.25 -16.37 -10.42
CA GLU A 38 1.93 -16.65 -9.84
C GLU A 38 1.33 -17.96 -10.38
N LEU A 39 1.46 -18.21 -11.69
CA LEU A 39 1.02 -19.46 -12.32
C LEU A 39 1.80 -20.67 -11.77
N ASN A 40 3.11 -20.54 -11.58
CA ASN A 40 3.92 -21.59 -10.96
C ASN A 40 3.51 -21.83 -9.50
N ARG A 41 3.25 -20.76 -8.73
CA ARG A 41 2.75 -20.85 -7.35
C ARG A 41 1.42 -21.62 -7.30
N GLN A 42 0.51 -21.34 -8.23
CA GLN A 42 -0.77 -22.05 -8.33
C GLN A 42 -0.58 -23.53 -8.67
N LYS A 43 0.27 -23.85 -9.66
CA LYS A 43 0.62 -25.24 -9.99
C LYS A 43 1.22 -25.98 -8.81
N GLU A 44 2.16 -25.37 -8.09
CA GLU A 44 2.75 -25.97 -6.89
C GLU A 44 1.70 -26.23 -5.80
N GLU A 45 0.71 -25.36 -5.64
CA GLU A 45 -0.39 -25.55 -4.71
C GLU A 45 -1.32 -26.70 -5.14
N GLU A 46 -1.63 -26.81 -6.43
CA GLU A 46 -2.41 -27.90 -7.00
C GLU A 46 -1.68 -29.24 -6.86
N ASP A 47 -0.39 -29.28 -7.18
CA ASP A 47 0.45 -30.47 -7.02
C ASP A 47 0.52 -30.92 -5.57
N ARG A 48 0.68 -29.98 -4.61
CA ARG A 48 0.62 -30.28 -3.17
C ARG A 48 -0.74 -30.83 -2.77
N ARG A 49 -1.84 -30.28 -3.27
CA ARG A 49 -3.20 -30.79 -3.00
C ARG A 49 -3.37 -32.21 -3.53
N LEU A 50 -2.94 -32.47 -4.76
CA LEU A 50 -2.99 -33.79 -5.38
C LEU A 50 -2.13 -34.80 -4.60
N GLN A 51 -0.91 -34.40 -4.21
CA GLN A 51 -0.02 -35.22 -3.40
C GLN A 51 -0.66 -35.60 -2.05
N LEU A 52 -1.30 -34.65 -1.37
CA LEU A 52 -2.03 -34.91 -0.12
C LEU A 52 -3.22 -35.86 -0.34
N GLN A 53 -3.96 -35.72 -1.45
CA GLN A 53 -5.04 -36.65 -1.79
C GLN A 53 -4.51 -38.07 -2.03
N LEU A 54 -3.45 -38.22 -2.79
CA LEU A 54 -2.80 -39.52 -3.04
C LEU A 54 -2.28 -40.14 -1.74
N GLN A 55 -1.65 -39.35 -0.86
CA GLN A 55 -1.22 -39.83 0.46
C GLN A 55 -2.40 -40.34 1.30
N ARG A 56 -3.53 -39.60 1.33
CA ARG A 56 -4.74 -40.05 2.02
C ARG A 56 -5.29 -41.35 1.44
N GLN A 57 -5.34 -41.48 0.12
CA GLN A 57 -5.80 -42.71 -0.53
C GLN A 57 -4.88 -43.89 -0.20
N ARG A 58 -3.56 -43.71 -0.25
CA ARG A 58 -2.57 -44.74 0.11
C ARG A 58 -2.71 -45.14 1.58
N ALA A 59 -2.83 -44.18 2.49
CA ALA A 59 -3.03 -44.45 3.92
C ALA A 59 -4.34 -45.20 4.19
N MET A 60 -5.42 -44.85 3.49
CA MET A 60 -6.70 -45.56 3.57
C MET A 60 -6.59 -47.02 3.09
N ARG A 61 -5.88 -47.25 1.98
CA ARG A 61 -5.62 -48.62 1.48
C ARG A 61 -4.81 -49.44 2.49
N LEU A 62 -3.69 -48.89 2.94
CA LEU A 62 -2.82 -49.54 3.93
C LEU A 62 -3.58 -49.87 5.24
N SER A 63 -4.43 -48.95 5.71
CA SER A 63 -5.25 -49.19 6.91
C SER A 63 -6.25 -50.32 6.71
N ARG A 64 -6.82 -50.48 5.50
CA ARG A 64 -7.74 -51.58 5.19
C ARG A 64 -7.00 -52.91 5.11
N GLU A 65 -5.84 -52.92 4.45
CA GLU A 65 -4.97 -54.10 4.38
C GLU A 65 -4.55 -54.57 5.78
N LEU A 66 -4.12 -53.65 6.64
CA LEU A 66 -3.77 -53.96 8.02
C LEU A 66 -4.97 -54.53 8.81
N ARG A 67 -6.17 -54.00 8.58
CA ARG A 67 -7.40 -54.53 9.21
C ARG A 67 -7.74 -55.93 8.72
N LEU A 68 -7.58 -56.21 7.43
CA LEU A 68 -7.81 -57.54 6.86
C LEU A 68 -6.80 -58.56 7.42
N SER A 69 -5.51 -58.20 7.45
CA SER A 69 -4.46 -59.04 8.04
C SER A 69 -4.71 -59.32 9.52
N MET A 70 -5.20 -58.34 10.29
CA MET A 70 -5.59 -58.56 11.68
C MET A 70 -6.74 -59.56 11.81
N LEU A 71 -7.78 -59.48 10.96
CA LEU A 71 -8.90 -60.42 10.98
C LEU A 71 -8.49 -61.85 10.58
N GLU A 72 -7.44 -62.02 9.78
CA GLU A 72 -6.89 -63.33 9.40
C GLU A 72 -6.18 -64.02 10.57
N ILE A 73 -5.55 -63.24 11.46
CA ILE A 73 -4.73 -63.75 12.57
C ILE A 73 -5.54 -63.91 13.87
N VAL A 74 -6.54 -63.05 14.11
CA VAL A 74 -7.30 -63.02 15.37
C VAL A 74 -8.43 -64.04 15.38
N HIS A 75 -8.52 -64.84 16.45
CA HIS A 75 -9.61 -65.80 16.62
C HIS A 75 -10.99 -65.10 16.65
N PRO A 76 -12.03 -65.61 15.96
CA PRO A 76 -13.34 -64.95 15.84
C PRO A 76 -13.97 -64.52 17.18
N GLY A 77 -13.83 -65.34 18.23
CA GLY A 77 -14.33 -65.00 19.58
C GLY A 77 -13.57 -63.88 20.31
N GLN A 78 -12.42 -63.42 19.80
CA GLN A 78 -11.60 -62.35 20.38
C GLN A 78 -11.62 -61.05 19.56
N VAL A 79 -12.19 -61.06 18.35
CA VAL A 79 -12.27 -59.90 17.45
C VAL A 79 -12.98 -58.72 18.12
N GLU A 80 -14.08 -58.98 18.84
CA GLU A 80 -14.85 -57.95 19.54
C GLU A 80 -14.03 -57.26 20.63
N LYS A 81 -13.26 -58.02 21.42
CA LYS A 81 -12.38 -57.46 22.45
C LYS A 81 -11.32 -56.56 21.82
N HIS A 82 -10.70 -57.01 20.73
CA HIS A 82 -9.68 -56.24 20.03
C HIS A 82 -10.25 -54.94 19.41
N ASN A 83 -11.46 -55.00 18.85
CA ASN A 83 -12.14 -53.81 18.31
C ASN A 83 -12.39 -52.76 19.42
N ARG A 84 -12.86 -53.18 20.60
CA ARG A 84 -13.04 -52.29 21.75
C ARG A 84 -11.74 -51.62 22.19
N GLU A 85 -10.63 -52.36 22.24
CA GLU A 85 -9.32 -51.78 22.56
C GLU A 85 -8.86 -50.74 21.53
N ILE A 86 -9.15 -50.95 20.24
CA ILE A 86 -8.88 -49.97 19.18
C ILE A 86 -9.77 -48.73 19.34
N GLU A 87 -11.05 -48.92 19.63
CA GLU A 87 -12.01 -47.83 19.84
C GLU A 87 -11.61 -46.97 21.04
N GLU A 88 -11.24 -47.58 22.16
CA GLU A 88 -10.74 -46.88 23.35
C GLU A 88 -9.48 -46.07 23.04
N LYS A 89 -8.49 -46.68 22.38
CA LYS A 89 -7.26 -45.97 21.96
C LYS A 89 -7.58 -44.82 21.00
N SER A 90 -8.48 -45.03 20.07
CA SER A 90 -8.92 -44.01 19.10
C SER A 90 -9.63 -42.85 19.80
N ALA A 91 -10.52 -43.15 20.75
CA ALA A 91 -11.20 -42.15 21.57
C ALA A 91 -10.20 -41.31 22.36
N LEU A 92 -9.19 -41.93 22.99
CA LEU A 92 -8.13 -41.22 23.71
C LEU A 92 -7.33 -40.29 22.80
N ILE A 93 -6.99 -40.73 21.58
CA ILE A 93 -6.29 -39.91 20.59
C ILE A 93 -7.15 -38.71 20.19
N ILE A 94 -8.43 -38.93 19.84
CA ILE A 94 -9.36 -37.86 19.45
C ILE A 94 -9.51 -36.85 20.59
N GLN A 95 -9.72 -37.32 21.82
CA GLN A 95 -9.84 -36.47 23.01
C GLN A 95 -8.57 -35.65 23.26
N LYS A 96 -7.38 -36.27 23.15
CA LYS A 96 -6.09 -35.59 23.27
C LYS A 96 -5.95 -34.46 22.24
N HIS A 97 -6.26 -34.75 20.97
CA HIS A 97 -6.20 -33.75 19.91
C HIS A 97 -7.23 -32.63 20.11
N TRP A 98 -8.44 -32.96 20.58
CA TRP A 98 -9.48 -31.99 20.89
C TRP A 98 -9.09 -31.05 22.03
N ARG A 99 -8.58 -31.59 23.14
CA ARG A 99 -8.06 -30.78 24.26
C ARG A 99 -6.98 -29.83 23.76
N GLY A 100 -6.01 -30.33 22.99
CA GLY A 100 -4.98 -29.49 22.40
C GLY A 100 -5.51 -28.43 21.43
N TYR A 101 -6.51 -28.77 20.60
CA TYR A 101 -7.15 -27.82 19.69
C TYR A 101 -7.85 -26.70 20.48
N ARG A 102 -8.59 -27.05 21.53
CA ARG A 102 -9.28 -26.09 22.40
C ARG A 102 -8.31 -25.09 23.03
N GLU A 103 -7.22 -25.58 23.65
CA GLU A 103 -6.22 -24.71 24.25
C GLU A 103 -5.54 -23.80 23.21
N ARG A 104 -5.20 -24.34 22.03
CA ARG A 104 -4.66 -23.52 20.93
C ARG A 104 -5.63 -22.47 20.45
N LYS A 105 -6.93 -22.78 20.36
CA LYS A 105 -7.97 -21.83 19.96
C LYS A 105 -8.08 -20.69 20.97
N ILE A 106 -8.11 -21.00 22.26
CA ILE A 106 -8.13 -20.00 23.35
C ILE A 106 -6.86 -19.14 23.29
N PHE A 107 -5.68 -19.74 23.16
CA PHE A 107 -4.43 -19.01 23.04
C PHE A 107 -4.40 -18.09 21.80
N LEU A 108 -4.90 -18.57 20.65
CA LEU A 108 -4.99 -17.74 19.44
C LEU A 108 -5.92 -16.54 19.62
N GLN A 109 -7.01 -16.69 20.39
CA GLN A 109 -7.89 -15.56 20.75
C GLN A 109 -7.18 -14.55 21.67
N GLN A 110 -6.33 -15.02 22.59
CA GLN A 110 -5.56 -14.17 23.51
C GLN A 110 -4.27 -13.60 22.88
N LYS A 111 -3.80 -14.17 21.76
CA LYS A 111 -2.54 -13.77 21.13
C LYS A 111 -2.51 -12.30 20.71
N PRO A 112 -3.55 -11.71 20.09
CA PRO A 112 -3.56 -10.29 19.73
C PRO A 112 -3.33 -9.38 20.94
N SER A 113 -4.05 -9.60 22.05
CA SER A 113 -3.89 -8.77 23.25
C SER A 113 -2.50 -8.89 23.87
N LEU A 114 -1.89 -10.09 23.84
CA LEU A 114 -0.51 -10.27 24.30
C LEU A 114 0.51 -9.56 23.40
N VAL A 115 0.27 -9.56 22.08
CA VAL A 115 1.12 -8.85 21.11
C VAL A 115 1.00 -7.35 21.30
N GLU A 116 -0.21 -6.82 21.45
CA GLU A 116 -0.48 -5.41 21.74
C GLU A 116 0.16 -4.97 23.05
N TYR A 117 -0.01 -5.74 24.12
CA TYR A 117 0.63 -5.48 25.40
C TYR A 117 2.16 -5.44 25.28
N LYS A 118 2.75 -6.43 24.59
CA LYS A 118 4.21 -6.46 24.36
C LYS A 118 4.67 -5.25 23.54
N ALA A 119 3.92 -4.87 22.51
CA ALA A 119 4.21 -3.69 21.71
C ALA A 119 4.12 -2.40 22.55
N ALA A 120 3.09 -2.26 23.39
CA ALA A 120 2.93 -1.14 24.30
C ALA A 120 4.11 -1.02 25.27
N VAL A 121 4.56 -2.13 25.87
CA VAL A 121 5.72 -2.15 26.76
C VAL A 121 7.00 -1.74 26.02
N ILE A 122 7.19 -2.19 24.77
CA ILE A 122 8.33 -1.79 23.94
C ILE A 122 8.30 -0.28 23.67
N LEU A 123 7.14 0.26 23.27
CA LEU A 123 6.95 1.69 23.04
C LEU A 123 7.20 2.51 24.30
N GLN A 124 6.61 2.12 25.43
CA GLN A 124 6.81 2.78 26.72
C GLN A 124 8.30 2.82 27.10
N ARG A 125 9.01 1.69 26.97
CA ARG A 125 10.46 1.63 27.25
C ARG A 125 11.27 2.52 26.31
N ALA A 126 10.95 2.53 25.03
CA ALA A 126 11.61 3.38 24.04
C ALA A 126 11.39 4.87 24.35
N THR A 127 10.15 5.25 24.65
CA THR A 127 9.77 6.61 25.02
C THR A 127 10.47 7.06 26.30
N LEU A 128 10.50 6.23 27.34
CA LEU A 128 11.21 6.56 28.58
C LEU A 128 12.72 6.75 28.34
N LYS A 129 13.35 5.90 27.53
CA LYS A 129 14.76 6.07 27.13
C LYS A 129 14.98 7.37 26.35
N PHE A 130 14.09 7.68 25.41
CA PHE A 130 14.13 8.91 24.64
C PHE A 130 13.97 10.14 25.54
N LEU A 131 12.99 10.16 26.42
CA LEU A 131 12.77 11.25 27.37
C LEU A 131 13.95 11.41 28.32
N ALA A 132 14.56 10.31 28.79
CA ALA A 132 15.79 10.37 29.59
C ALA A 132 16.94 11.00 28.79
N LYS A 133 17.10 10.65 27.51
CA LYS A 133 18.08 11.27 26.60
C LYS A 133 17.80 12.76 26.39
N CYS A 134 16.55 13.15 26.18
CA CYS A 134 16.14 14.55 26.06
C CYS A 134 16.38 15.33 27.35
N ARG A 135 16.08 14.76 28.52
CA ARG A 135 16.39 15.37 29.82
C ARG A 135 17.90 15.53 30.01
N LYS A 136 18.72 14.55 29.64
CA LYS A 136 20.20 14.67 29.66
C LYS A 136 20.68 15.79 28.74
N LYS A 137 20.19 15.86 27.50
CA LYS A 137 20.49 16.98 26.58
C LYS A 137 20.05 18.32 27.16
N LYS A 138 18.82 18.42 27.69
CA LYS A 138 18.31 19.64 28.33
C LYS A 138 19.10 20.03 29.58
N LYS A 139 19.74 19.08 30.29
CA LYS A 139 20.69 19.41 31.37
C LYS A 139 22.02 19.95 30.84
N LEU A 140 22.50 19.47 29.69
CA LEU A 140 23.68 20.04 29.01
C LEU A 140 23.40 21.46 28.51
N TYR A 141 22.19 21.69 28.01
CA TYR A 141 21.66 23.02 27.73
C TYR A 141 20.95 23.56 28.97
N THR A 142 21.70 23.81 30.04
CA THR A 142 21.21 24.74 31.08
C THR A 142 20.62 25.96 30.38
N PRO A 143 19.38 26.37 30.72
CA PRO A 143 18.81 27.62 30.21
C PRO A 143 19.90 28.65 30.28
N TRP A 144 20.19 29.32 29.16
CA TRP A 144 21.26 30.29 29.07
C TRP A 144 21.02 31.33 30.17
N GLN A 145 21.65 31.09 31.33
CA GLN A 145 21.75 32.02 32.43
C GLN A 145 22.70 33.04 31.84
N GLY A 146 22.13 34.04 31.15
CA GLY A 146 22.90 34.98 30.37
C GLY A 146 24.14 35.36 31.12
N PHE A 147 25.27 35.35 30.42
CA PHE A 147 26.61 35.53 31.00
C PHE A 147 26.51 36.53 32.16
N ARG A 148 26.70 36.06 33.40
CA ARG A 148 26.55 36.88 34.62
C ARG A 148 27.44 38.14 34.56
N GLU A 149 28.45 38.10 33.71
CA GLU A 149 29.46 39.14 33.47
C GLU A 149 29.15 40.05 32.27
N LEU A 150 28.09 39.77 31.48
CA LEU A 150 27.70 40.61 30.34
C LEU A 150 26.88 41.83 30.79
N THR A 151 27.45 42.58 31.72
CA THR A 151 26.98 43.91 32.13
C THR A 151 27.07 44.85 30.93
N ASP A 152 26.26 45.91 30.87
CA ASP A 152 26.25 46.83 29.71
C ASP A 152 27.62 47.46 29.43
N ALA A 153 28.44 47.68 30.46
CA ALA A 153 29.84 48.09 30.31
C ALA A 153 30.68 47.09 29.52
N ARG A 154 30.52 45.78 29.78
CA ARG A 154 31.24 44.71 29.07
C ARG A 154 30.74 44.55 27.63
N ARG A 155 29.46 44.82 27.36
CA ARG A 155 28.93 44.87 25.98
C ARG A 155 29.59 45.97 25.18
N ILE A 156 29.78 47.15 25.77
CA ILE A 156 30.45 48.28 25.11
C ILE A 156 31.91 47.94 24.83
N GLU A 157 32.61 47.33 25.79
CA GLU A 157 34.00 46.91 25.63
C GLU A 157 34.16 45.84 24.54
N LEU A 158 33.30 44.82 24.52
CA LEU A 158 33.31 43.79 23.48
C LEU A 158 32.98 44.38 22.10
N LYS A 159 32.06 45.34 22.04
CA LYS A 159 31.76 46.06 20.80
C LYS A 159 32.98 46.84 20.31
N GLN A 160 33.68 47.54 21.21
CA GLN A 160 34.95 48.19 20.90
C GLN A 160 36.02 47.20 20.41
N GLN A 161 36.13 46.02 21.03
CA GLN A 161 37.07 44.99 20.58
C GLN A 161 36.73 44.45 19.19
N VAL A 162 35.44 44.25 18.89
CA VAL A 162 34.98 43.87 17.55
C VAL A 162 35.27 44.98 16.54
N ASP A 163 34.95 46.23 16.87
CA ASP A 163 35.20 47.38 16.01
C ASP A 163 36.70 47.58 15.76
N ASP A 164 37.54 47.39 16.78
CA ASP A 164 39.00 47.43 16.67
C ASP A 164 39.54 46.27 15.83
N TYR A 165 38.94 45.08 15.94
CA TYR A 165 39.32 43.90 15.15
C TYR A 165 38.93 44.08 13.67
N VAL A 166 37.72 44.57 13.40
CA VAL A 166 37.24 44.91 12.06
C VAL A 166 38.10 46.01 11.44
N ARG A 167 38.49 47.03 12.22
CA ARG A 167 39.44 48.06 11.78
C ARG A 167 40.82 47.49 11.43
N ARG A 168 41.29 46.48 12.18
CA ARG A 168 42.58 45.79 11.91
C ARG A 168 42.52 44.77 10.77
N HIS A 169 41.34 44.23 10.48
CA HIS A 169 41.12 43.22 9.45
C HIS A 169 40.00 43.66 8.51
N PRO A 170 40.25 44.66 7.64
CA PRO A 170 39.31 44.98 6.58
C PRO A 170 39.17 43.75 5.67
N GLY A 171 38.06 43.03 5.81
CA GLY A 171 37.69 41.98 4.86
C GLY A 171 37.47 42.57 3.48
N SER A 172 37.44 41.71 2.46
CA SER A 172 37.02 42.10 1.10
C SER A 172 35.71 42.88 1.19
N GLN A 173 35.77 44.19 0.96
CA GLN A 173 34.61 45.07 1.06
C GLN A 173 33.67 44.73 -0.08
N MET A 174 32.73 43.83 0.19
CA MET A 174 31.54 43.74 -0.63
C MET A 174 30.77 45.04 -0.44
N SER A 175 30.46 45.72 -1.55
CA SER A 175 29.59 46.88 -1.53
C SER A 175 28.27 46.52 -0.82
N ASP A 176 27.76 47.42 0.02
CA ASP A 176 26.45 47.23 0.70
C ASP A 176 25.35 46.92 -0.33
N VAL A 177 25.46 47.49 -1.53
CA VAL A 177 24.58 47.21 -2.66
C VAL A 177 24.66 45.74 -3.09
N THR A 178 25.85 45.16 -3.22
CA THR A 178 26.00 43.75 -3.65
C THR A 178 25.59 42.77 -2.56
N SER A 179 25.75 43.12 -1.28
CA SER A 179 25.24 42.32 -0.17
C SER A 179 23.70 42.27 -0.16
N ARG A 180 23.05 43.42 -0.34
CA ARG A 180 21.58 43.52 -0.42
C ARG A 180 21.03 42.77 -1.63
N GLU A 181 21.69 42.87 -2.77
CA GLU A 181 21.33 42.16 -4.00
C GLU A 181 21.44 40.63 -3.84
N LEU A 182 22.47 40.14 -3.14
CA LEU A 182 22.57 38.71 -2.85
C LEU A 182 21.49 38.23 -1.88
N HIS A 183 21.12 39.08 -0.91
CA HIS A 183 20.02 38.77 0.00
C HIS A 183 18.67 38.73 -0.71
N SER A 184 18.38 39.67 -1.62
CA SER A 184 17.15 39.64 -2.42
C SER A 184 17.11 38.40 -3.31
N GLN A 185 18.20 38.09 -4.02
CA GLN A 185 18.29 36.88 -4.85
C GLN A 185 18.12 35.59 -4.05
N ALA A 186 18.67 35.52 -2.83
CA ALA A 186 18.49 34.37 -1.95
C ALA A 186 17.02 34.21 -1.50
N GLN A 187 16.35 35.33 -1.18
CA GLN A 187 14.94 35.34 -0.80
C GLN A 187 14.04 34.94 -1.97
N GLU A 188 14.28 35.43 -3.18
CA GLU A 188 13.52 35.06 -4.39
C GLU A 188 13.64 33.56 -4.69
N ARG A 189 14.84 32.99 -4.61
CA ARG A 189 15.06 31.54 -4.80
C ARG A 189 14.30 30.70 -3.76
N LEU A 190 14.28 31.15 -2.51
CA LEU A 190 13.51 30.52 -1.45
C LEU A 190 12.01 30.58 -1.71
N GLN A 191 11.50 31.73 -2.13
CA GLN A 191 10.08 31.88 -2.50
C GLN A 191 9.69 30.95 -3.64
N HIS A 192 10.48 30.90 -4.70
CA HIS A 192 10.23 30.00 -5.83
C HIS A 192 10.21 28.53 -5.40
N TYR A 193 11.12 28.11 -4.52
CA TYR A 193 11.13 26.76 -3.96
C TYR A 193 9.85 26.45 -3.17
N PHE A 194 9.41 27.36 -2.30
CA PHE A 194 8.18 27.16 -1.53
C PHE A 194 6.92 27.14 -2.40
N MET A 195 6.88 27.97 -3.46
CA MET A 195 5.77 27.97 -4.42
C MET A 195 5.67 26.65 -5.18
N GLY A 196 6.80 26.12 -5.67
CA GLY A 196 6.85 24.82 -6.33
C GLY A 196 6.42 23.67 -5.41
N ARG A 197 6.92 23.70 -4.17
CA ARG A 197 6.59 22.67 -3.17
C ARG A 197 5.10 22.65 -2.80
N ALA A 198 4.46 23.81 -2.71
CA ALA A 198 3.02 23.87 -2.41
C ALA A 198 2.15 23.19 -3.50
N LEU A 199 2.58 23.24 -4.77
CA LEU A 199 1.91 22.55 -5.87
C LEU A 199 2.11 21.03 -5.78
N GLU A 200 3.34 20.60 -5.49
CA GLU A 200 3.67 19.19 -5.28
C GLU A 200 2.89 18.60 -4.09
N ASP A 201 2.82 19.32 -2.98
CA ASP A 201 2.07 18.92 -1.79
C ASP A 201 0.57 18.77 -2.11
N ARG A 202 -0.02 19.69 -2.88
CA ARG A 202 -1.42 19.57 -3.33
C ARG A 202 -1.65 18.35 -4.23
N ALA A 203 -0.76 18.11 -5.18
CA ALA A 203 -0.83 16.94 -6.06
C ALA A 203 -0.69 15.63 -5.26
N GLN A 204 0.17 15.64 -4.25
CA GLN A 204 0.38 14.50 -3.36
C GLN A 204 -0.86 14.23 -2.49
N LEU A 205 -1.43 15.27 -1.88
CA LEU A 205 -2.69 15.16 -1.14
C LEU A 205 -3.83 14.63 -2.00
N HIS A 206 -3.92 15.07 -3.26
CA HIS A 206 -4.91 14.55 -4.20
C HIS A 206 -4.71 13.06 -4.49
N ARG A 207 -3.47 12.63 -4.74
CA ARG A 207 -3.15 11.20 -4.93
C ARG A 207 -3.48 10.36 -3.70
N GLU A 208 -3.20 10.88 -2.51
CA GLU A 208 -3.50 10.20 -1.25
C GLU A 208 -5.01 10.07 -1.01
N ALA A 209 -5.78 11.13 -1.30
CA ALA A 209 -7.24 11.10 -1.23
C ALA A 209 -7.83 10.08 -2.21
N LEU A 210 -7.33 10.05 -3.46
CA LEU A 210 -7.76 9.08 -4.47
C LEU A 210 -7.45 7.64 -4.02
N LYS A 211 -6.25 7.42 -3.47
CA LYS A 211 -5.85 6.12 -2.94
C LYS A 211 -6.78 5.67 -1.81
N ALA A 212 -7.10 6.57 -0.88
CA ALA A 212 -8.02 6.26 0.22
C ALA A 212 -9.43 5.95 -0.28
N GLN A 213 -9.93 6.67 -1.29
CA GLN A 213 -11.20 6.39 -1.94
C GLN A 213 -11.22 5.00 -2.58
N ILE A 214 -10.19 4.65 -3.35
CA ILE A 214 -10.07 3.32 -3.98
C ILE A 214 -10.04 2.21 -2.92
N SER A 215 -9.24 2.38 -1.85
CA SER A 215 -9.19 1.42 -0.75
C SER A 215 -10.57 1.23 -0.09
N THR A 216 -11.30 2.31 0.14
CA THR A 216 -12.65 2.25 0.73
C THR A 216 -13.63 1.52 -0.20
N ASN A 217 -13.59 1.80 -1.50
CA ASN A 217 -14.42 1.11 -2.49
C ASN A 217 -14.10 -0.39 -2.55
N ILE A 218 -12.81 -0.77 -2.51
CA ILE A 218 -12.39 -2.18 -2.47
C ILE A 218 -12.92 -2.86 -1.21
N GLU A 219 -12.84 -2.21 -0.04
CA GLU A 219 -13.39 -2.76 1.20
C GLU A 219 -14.91 -2.95 1.13
N GLN A 220 -15.64 -2.02 0.52
CA GLN A 220 -17.09 -2.16 0.30
C GLN A 220 -17.40 -3.35 -0.60
N LEU A 221 -16.64 -3.55 -1.68
CA LEU A 221 -16.80 -4.69 -2.58
C LEU A 221 -16.47 -6.03 -1.90
N ILE A 222 -15.43 -6.07 -1.07
CA ILE A 222 -15.06 -7.27 -0.31
C ILE A 222 -16.15 -7.63 0.71
N LYS A 223 -16.82 -6.63 1.28
CA LYS A 223 -17.90 -6.80 2.27
C LYS A 223 -19.27 -6.96 1.61
N ALA A 224 -19.36 -7.04 0.28
CA ALA A 224 -20.63 -7.19 -0.41
C ALA A 224 -21.28 -8.53 -0.01
N PRO A 225 -22.57 -8.53 0.38
CA PRO A 225 -23.27 -9.74 0.76
C PRO A 225 -23.47 -10.65 -0.44
N ASN A 226 -23.68 -11.94 -0.16
CA ASN A 226 -23.99 -12.89 -1.22
C ASN A 226 -25.41 -12.65 -1.76
N LEU A 227 -25.68 -13.08 -2.99
CA LEU A 227 -26.98 -12.88 -3.67
C LEU A 227 -28.20 -13.42 -2.89
N LYS A 228 -28.01 -14.30 -1.90
CA LYS A 228 -29.09 -14.86 -1.07
C LYS A 228 -29.38 -14.02 0.16
N GLU A 229 -28.42 -13.21 0.60
CA GLU A 229 -28.49 -12.32 1.76
C GLU A 229 -28.79 -10.87 1.37
N ALA A 230 -28.79 -10.56 0.07
CA ALA A 230 -28.92 -9.20 -0.42
C ALA A 230 -30.32 -8.60 -0.17
N GLU A 231 -30.38 -7.51 0.58
CA GLU A 231 -31.62 -6.77 0.87
C GLU A 231 -31.85 -5.65 -0.18
N TRP A 232 -33.11 -5.33 -0.48
CA TRP A 232 -33.50 -4.37 -1.54
C TRP A 232 -32.90 -2.96 -1.42
N LYS A 233 -32.30 -2.59 -0.28
CA LYS A 233 -31.68 -1.28 -0.02
C LYS A 233 -30.16 -1.23 -0.23
N GLU A 234 -29.52 -2.38 -0.38
CA GLU A 234 -28.06 -2.48 -0.52
C GLU A 234 -27.49 -1.99 -1.86
N PRO A 235 -28.20 -2.03 -3.00
CA PRO A 235 -27.68 -1.54 -4.26
C PRO A 235 -27.32 -0.04 -4.25
N GLU A 236 -28.00 0.77 -3.43
CA GLU A 236 -27.72 2.20 -3.30
C GLU A 236 -26.36 2.50 -2.66
N LEU A 237 -25.83 1.57 -1.87
CA LEU A 237 -24.52 1.70 -1.21
C LEU A 237 -23.36 1.61 -2.21
N PHE A 238 -23.58 0.98 -3.37
CA PHE A 238 -22.58 0.79 -4.42
C PHE A 238 -22.64 1.85 -5.52
N LEU A 239 -23.56 2.82 -5.42
CA LEU A 239 -23.65 3.91 -6.38
C LEU A 239 -22.52 4.92 -6.17
N SER A 240 -21.92 5.36 -7.27
CA SER A 240 -21.00 6.50 -7.26
C SER A 240 -21.70 7.74 -6.72
N ARG A 241 -21.00 8.55 -5.91
CA ARG A 241 -21.53 9.85 -5.44
C ARG A 241 -21.66 10.89 -6.56
N SER A 242 -20.97 10.66 -7.68
CA SER A 242 -21.00 11.55 -8.85
C SER A 242 -22.24 11.25 -9.72
N ARG A 243 -23.14 12.24 -9.83
CA ARG A 243 -24.37 12.12 -10.64
C ARG A 243 -24.12 11.83 -12.11
N PRO A 244 -23.14 12.47 -12.80
CA PRO A 244 -22.80 12.14 -14.17
C PRO A 244 -22.38 10.67 -14.34
N VAL A 245 -21.52 10.17 -13.44
CA VAL A 245 -21.05 8.78 -13.45
C VAL A 245 -22.23 7.81 -13.27
N VAL A 246 -23.15 8.11 -12.36
CA VAL A 246 -24.36 7.29 -12.16
C VAL A 246 -25.27 7.32 -13.39
N ALA A 247 -25.48 8.48 -14.01
CA ALA A 247 -26.31 8.61 -15.20
C ALA A 247 -25.73 7.83 -16.38
N LYS A 248 -24.42 7.96 -16.62
CA LYS A 248 -23.69 7.20 -17.65
C LYS A 248 -23.75 5.70 -17.40
N ALA A 249 -23.47 5.25 -16.18
CA ALA A 249 -23.56 3.84 -15.81
C ALA A 249 -24.99 3.27 -16.03
N LYS A 250 -26.03 4.05 -15.71
CA LYS A 250 -27.43 3.65 -15.99
C LYS A 250 -27.69 3.54 -17.48
N GLN A 251 -27.21 4.50 -18.27
CA GLN A 251 -27.35 4.47 -19.73
C GLN A 251 -26.65 3.25 -20.33
N ASP A 252 -25.42 2.97 -19.92
CA ASP A 252 -24.61 1.83 -20.41
C ASP A 252 -25.23 0.49 -20.00
N HIS A 253 -25.83 0.41 -18.80
CA HIS A 253 -26.58 -0.77 -18.39
C HIS A 253 -27.83 -0.98 -19.26
N LEU A 254 -28.59 0.09 -19.53
CA LEU A 254 -29.77 0.02 -20.39
C LEU A 254 -29.42 -0.35 -21.84
N THR A 255 -28.30 0.14 -22.38
CA THR A 255 -27.83 -0.26 -23.72
C THR A 255 -27.43 -1.72 -23.72
N THR A 256 -26.74 -2.19 -22.68
CA THR A 256 -26.38 -3.61 -22.51
C THR A 256 -27.63 -4.50 -22.45
N LEU A 257 -28.65 -4.13 -21.68
CA LEU A 257 -29.91 -4.87 -21.60
C LEU A 257 -30.64 -4.92 -22.95
N LYS A 258 -30.67 -3.79 -23.67
CA LYS A 258 -31.25 -3.72 -25.03
C LYS A 258 -30.50 -4.62 -26.00
N HIS A 259 -29.17 -4.64 -25.93
CA HIS A 259 -28.34 -5.55 -26.73
C HIS A 259 -28.64 -7.01 -26.38
N ILE A 260 -28.68 -7.39 -25.09
CA ILE A 260 -28.99 -8.76 -24.66
C ILE A 260 -30.38 -9.21 -25.15
N GLN A 261 -31.37 -8.33 -25.07
CA GLN A 261 -32.75 -8.61 -25.52
C GLN A 261 -32.92 -8.58 -27.05
N ALA A 262 -31.93 -8.09 -27.80
CA ALA A 262 -32.02 -8.03 -29.25
C ALA A 262 -32.00 -9.45 -29.88
N PRO A 263 -32.77 -9.67 -30.96
CA PRO A 263 -32.71 -10.90 -31.74
C PRO A 263 -31.30 -11.18 -32.27
N TRP A 264 -30.94 -12.46 -32.39
CA TRP A 264 -29.60 -12.91 -32.80
C TRP A 264 -29.10 -12.28 -34.11
N TRP A 265 -30.00 -11.99 -35.06
CA TRP A 265 -29.68 -11.36 -36.35
C TRP A 265 -29.28 -9.88 -36.25
N LYS A 266 -29.65 -9.17 -35.16
CA LYS A 266 -29.16 -7.81 -34.87
C LYS A 266 -27.79 -7.80 -34.17
N LYS A 267 -27.34 -8.96 -33.68
CA LYS A 267 -26.04 -9.14 -33.01
C LYS A 267 -24.95 -9.60 -33.98
N LEU A 268 -25.29 -9.80 -35.25
CA LEU A 268 -24.35 -10.15 -36.31
C LEU A 268 -23.72 -8.87 -36.88
N GLY A 269 -22.46 -8.63 -36.54
CA GLY A 269 -21.68 -7.46 -36.95
C GLY A 269 -21.01 -6.72 -35.79
N GLU A 270 -21.51 -6.89 -34.57
CA GLU A 270 -20.82 -6.51 -33.32
C GLU A 270 -20.02 -7.73 -32.86
N GLU A 271 -18.83 -7.95 -33.43
CA GLU A 271 -17.89 -8.89 -32.84
C GLU A 271 -17.62 -8.49 -31.39
N ALA A 272 -17.56 -9.46 -30.48
CA ALA A 272 -17.15 -9.27 -29.09
C ALA A 272 -15.63 -8.99 -29.00
N GLY A 273 -15.18 -7.98 -29.75
CA GLY A 273 -13.86 -7.40 -29.68
C GLY A 273 -13.90 -6.21 -28.73
N ASP A 274 -13.07 -6.27 -27.70
CA ASP A 274 -12.73 -5.17 -26.81
C ASP A 274 -12.23 -3.94 -27.61
N GLU A 275 -13.13 -3.09 -28.09
CA GLU A 275 -12.81 -1.72 -28.42
C GLU A 275 -13.82 -0.82 -27.73
N ILE A 276 -13.46 -0.43 -26.50
CA ILE A 276 -14.00 0.78 -25.91
C ILE A 276 -13.46 1.93 -26.77
N ASP A 277 -14.16 2.26 -27.85
CA ASP A 277 -13.91 3.49 -28.59
C ASP A 277 -14.44 4.64 -27.73
N VAL A 278 -13.64 5.01 -26.72
CA VAL A 278 -13.85 6.26 -25.99
C VAL A 278 -13.27 7.35 -26.88
N PRO A 279 -14.08 8.31 -27.36
CA PRO A 279 -13.55 9.51 -27.98
C PRO A 279 -12.58 10.15 -26.98
N LYS A 280 -11.28 10.14 -27.30
CA LYS A 280 -10.20 10.64 -26.44
C LYS A 280 -10.40 12.10 -26.00
N ASP A 281 -11.23 12.85 -26.73
CA ASP A 281 -11.49 14.25 -26.46
C ASP A 281 -12.47 14.49 -25.30
N GLU A 282 -13.31 13.53 -24.90
CA GLU A 282 -14.26 13.72 -23.78
C GLU A 282 -13.64 13.42 -22.40
N LEU A 283 -12.69 12.48 -22.32
CA LEU A 283 -12.01 12.11 -21.07
C LEU A 283 -11.09 13.24 -20.52
N SER A 284 -10.57 14.08 -21.41
CA SER A 284 -9.73 15.24 -21.06
C SER A 284 -10.53 16.30 -20.28
N VAL A 285 -11.80 16.49 -20.64
CA VAL A 285 -12.69 17.50 -20.04
C VAL A 285 -13.29 17.00 -18.72
N GLU A 286 -13.51 15.69 -18.58
CA GLU A 286 -14.14 15.10 -17.38
C GLU A 286 -13.19 14.93 -16.18
N LEU A 287 -11.89 14.68 -16.39
CA LEU A 287 -10.93 14.67 -15.27
C LEU A 287 -10.69 16.06 -14.65
N GLY A 288 -10.96 17.14 -15.41
CA GLY A 288 -10.89 18.52 -14.91
C GLY A 288 -12.10 18.97 -14.09
N THR A 289 -13.20 18.22 -14.13
CA THR A 289 -14.50 18.62 -13.53
C THR A 289 -14.96 17.72 -12.39
N LEU A 290 -14.19 16.68 -12.04
CA LEU A 290 -14.42 15.85 -10.85
C LEU A 290 -14.09 16.64 -9.57
N PHE A 291 -15.11 17.33 -9.07
CA PHE A 291 -15.27 17.81 -7.69
C PHE A 291 -14.24 18.84 -7.21
N ILE A 292 -14.45 20.10 -7.60
CA ILE A 292 -13.96 21.25 -6.84
C ILE A 292 -14.77 21.30 -5.53
N GLY A 293 -14.20 20.78 -4.46
CA GLY A 293 -14.71 21.01 -3.10
C GLY A 293 -14.81 22.53 -2.87
N GLY A 294 -16.00 22.97 -2.46
CA GLY A 294 -16.37 24.38 -2.43
C GLY A 294 -15.37 25.28 -1.70
N THR A 295 -14.78 26.20 -2.46
CA THR A 295 -14.32 27.48 -1.94
C THR A 295 -15.49 28.45 -2.02
N LYS A 296 -16.00 28.90 -0.86
CA LYS A 296 -16.86 30.09 -0.82
C LYS A 296 -16.02 31.29 -1.26
N PRO A 297 -16.51 32.17 -2.15
CA PRO A 297 -15.83 33.44 -2.41
C PRO A 297 -15.97 34.38 -1.19
N PRO A 298 -15.03 35.30 -0.98
CA PRO A 298 -15.13 36.36 0.02
C PRO A 298 -16.25 37.36 -0.28
#